data_AF-A0A6J4LXR0-F1
#
_entry.id   AF-A0A6J4LXR0-F1
#
_cell.length_a   1.000
_cell.length_b   1.000
_cell.length_c   1.000
_cell.angle_alpha   90.00
_cell.angle_beta   90.00
_cell.angle_gamma   90.00
#
_symmetry.space_group_name_H-M   'P 1'
#
loop_
_entity.id
_entity.type
_entity.pdbx_description
1 polymer ?
#
loop_
_entity_poly.entity_id
_entity_poly.type
_entity_poly.pdbx_seq_one_letter_code
_entity_poly.pdbx_strand_id
1 'polypeptide(L)'
;MSDVVDLAAEMAAARKRRTEQTARAIRDSRVLAVRSAARPGSTEVEIEELARSFYPRLSPELLAEVTGLVCNLQRGGSTRPPRHDEEQEIAPPEL
;
A
#
# COMPACT_ATOMS: atom_id res chain seq x y z
N MET A 1 19.50 8.92 -34.01
CA MET A 1 19.86 9.95 -33.02
C MET A 1 19.80 9.24 -31.68
N SER A 2 20.96 9.05 -31.06
CA SER A 2 21.12 8.14 -29.92
C SER A 2 20.24 8.54 -28.75
N ASP A 3 19.43 7.59 -28.27
CA ASP A 3 18.80 7.62 -26.95
C ASP A 3 19.89 7.64 -25.87
N VAL A 4 20.46 8.81 -25.63
CA VAL A 4 21.29 9.04 -24.45
C VAL A 4 20.31 9.19 -23.29
N VAL A 5 19.92 8.06 -22.74
CA VAL A 5 19.17 7.99 -21.48
C VAL A 5 19.93 8.81 -20.46
N ASP A 6 19.28 9.86 -19.94
CA ASP A 6 19.83 10.65 -18.84
C ASP A 6 19.89 9.76 -17.60
N LEU A 7 21.07 9.18 -17.38
CA LEU A 7 21.34 8.26 -16.27
C LEU A 7 21.02 8.92 -14.92
N ALA A 8 21.19 10.23 -14.78
CA ALA A 8 20.86 10.93 -13.54
C ALA A 8 19.35 10.95 -13.31
N ALA A 9 18.57 11.23 -14.36
CA ALA A 9 17.10 11.20 -14.31
C ALA A 9 16.57 9.78 -14.00
N GLU A 10 17.11 8.75 -14.64
CA GLU A 10 16.72 7.36 -14.37
C GLU A 10 17.06 6.92 -12.94
N MET A 11 18.26 7.26 -12.46
CA MET A 11 18.64 6.95 -11.08
C MET A 11 17.76 7.69 -10.05
N ALA A 12 17.34 8.93 -10.35
CA ALA A 12 16.40 9.66 -9.51
C ALA A 12 15.01 9.01 -9.51
N ALA A 13 14.51 8.60 -10.68
CA ALA A 13 13.25 7.87 -10.80
C ALA A 13 13.28 6.54 -10.06
N ALA A 14 14.38 5.79 -10.16
CA ALA A 14 14.58 4.52 -9.46
C ALA A 14 14.56 4.71 -7.93
N ARG A 15 15.22 5.76 -7.41
CA ARG A 15 15.18 6.10 -5.98
C ARG A 15 13.76 6.42 -5.52
N LYS A 16 13.02 7.22 -6.29
CA LYS A 16 11.62 7.55 -5.99
C LYS A 16 10.75 6.29 -5.89
N ARG A 17 10.80 5.41 -6.90
CA ARG A 17 10.07 4.12 -6.90
C ARG A 17 10.42 3.27 -5.68
N ARG A 18 11.70 3.21 -5.31
CA ARG A 18 12.15 2.46 -4.12
C ARG A 18 11.61 3.05 -2.82
N THR A 19 11.60 4.38 -2.69
CA THR A 19 11.03 5.05 -1.50
C THR A 19 9.53 4.76 -1.38
N GLU A 20 8.79 4.84 -2.48
CA GLU A 20 7.36 4.50 -2.52
C GLU A 20 7.12 3.02 -2.16
N GLN A 21 7.91 2.11 -2.72
CA GLN A 21 7.84 0.69 -2.39
C GLN A 21 8.13 0.43 -0.91
N THR A 22 9.13 1.11 -0.34
CA THR A 22 9.48 0.99 1.07
C THR A 22 8.35 1.52 1.96
N ALA A 23 7.77 2.68 1.63
CA ALA A 23 6.65 3.25 2.35
C ALA A 23 5.44 2.30 2.33
N ARG A 24 5.15 1.71 1.16
CA ARG A 24 4.08 0.72 1.01
C ARG A 24 4.34 -0.54 1.83
N ALA A 25 5.56 -1.07 1.82
CA ALA A 25 5.93 -2.25 2.60
C ALA A 25 5.77 -2.00 4.11
N ILE A 26 6.18 -0.82 4.60
CA ILE A 26 6.00 -0.43 6.00
C ILE A 26 4.51 -0.36 6.35
N ARG A 27 3.70 0.27 5.50
CA ARG A 27 2.24 0.35 5.70
C ARG A 27 1.61 -1.03 5.75
N ASP A 28 1.90 -1.89 4.77
CA ASP A 28 1.32 -3.23 4.66
C ASP A 28 1.72 -4.10 5.88
N SER A 29 2.96 -3.96 6.35
CA SER A 29 3.42 -4.61 7.58
C SER A 29 2.63 -4.16 8.82
N ARG A 30 2.32 -2.87 8.94
CA ARG A 30 1.53 -2.34 10.06
C ARG A 30 0.10 -2.86 10.04
N VAL A 31 -0.53 -2.82 8.87
CA VAL A 31 -1.89 -3.36 8.65
C VAL A 31 -1.93 -4.84 9.01
N LEU A 32 -0.94 -5.62 8.58
CA LEU A 32 -0.86 -7.05 8.90
C LEU A 32 -0.72 -7.30 10.41
N ALA A 33 0.16 -6.55 11.08
CA ALA A 33 0.37 -6.68 12.53
C ALA A 33 -0.94 -6.41 13.30
N VAL A 34 -1.58 -5.28 13.04
CA VAL A 34 -2.86 -4.90 13.70
C VAL A 34 -3.95 -5.91 13.37
N ARG A 35 -4.11 -6.29 12.10
CA ARG A 35 -5.11 -7.29 11.69
C ARG A 35 -4.89 -8.64 12.37
N SER A 36 -3.65 -9.09 12.51
CA SER A 36 -3.33 -10.38 13.13
C SER A 36 -3.64 -10.43 14.63
N ALA A 37 -3.60 -9.26 15.30
CA ALA A 37 -3.92 -9.13 16.71
C ALA A 37 -5.41 -8.80 16.96
N ALA A 38 -6.10 -8.20 15.99
CA ALA A 38 -7.53 -7.90 16.09
C ALA A 38 -8.39 -9.17 15.98
N ARG A 39 -9.44 -9.25 16.79
CA ARG A 39 -10.40 -10.37 16.70
C ARG A 39 -11.34 -10.15 15.50
N PRO A 40 -11.85 -11.21 14.87
CA PRO A 40 -12.90 -11.07 13.87
C PRO A 40 -14.12 -10.36 14.48
N GLY A 41 -14.60 -9.31 13.83
CA GLY A 41 -15.73 -8.52 14.31
C GLY A 41 -15.36 -7.45 15.34
N SER A 42 -14.07 -7.20 15.59
CA SER A 42 -13.64 -6.05 16.39
C SER A 42 -14.20 -4.74 15.81
N THR A 43 -14.61 -3.85 16.70
CA THR A 43 -15.08 -2.52 16.33
C THR A 43 -13.92 -1.65 15.85
N GLU A 44 -14.26 -0.57 15.13
CA GLU A 44 -13.26 0.40 14.68
C GLU A 44 -12.47 1.01 15.84
N VAL A 45 -13.14 1.31 16.96
CA VAL A 45 -12.51 1.86 18.16
C VAL A 45 -11.51 0.87 18.76
N GLU A 46 -11.87 -0.41 18.88
CA GLU A 46 -10.96 -1.45 19.38
C GLU A 46 -9.74 -1.63 18.48
N ILE A 47 -9.93 -1.56 17.15
CA ILE A 47 -8.84 -1.63 16.18
C ILE A 47 -7.93 -0.40 16.28
N GLU A 48 -8.50 0.79 16.48
CA GLU A 48 -7.74 2.02 16.65
C GLU A 48 -6.91 2.01 17.94
N GLU A 49 -7.50 1.59 19.06
CA GLU A 49 -6.78 1.42 20.34
C GLU A 49 -5.63 0.42 20.20
N LEU A 50 -5.87 -0.69 19.50
CA LEU A 50 -4.86 -1.68 19.19
C LEU A 50 -3.74 -1.07 18.33
N ALA A 51 -4.08 -0.32 17.27
CA ALA A 51 -3.10 0.35 16.42
C ALA A 51 -2.25 1.37 17.21
N ARG A 52 -2.87 2.15 18.10
CA ARG A 52 -2.17 3.08 19.01
C ARG A 52 -1.22 2.35 19.97
N SER A 53 -1.59 1.16 20.43
CA SER A 53 -0.74 0.34 21.32
C SER A 53 0.51 -0.19 20.59
N PHE A 54 0.36 -0.64 19.34
CA PHE A 54 1.49 -1.11 18.51
C PHE A 54 2.38 0.04 18.04
N TYR A 55 1.78 1.21 17.75
CA TYR A 55 2.48 2.34 17.14
C TYR A 55 2.18 3.66 17.87
N PRO A 56 2.68 3.86 19.10
CA PRO A 56 2.33 5.02 19.94
C PRO A 56 2.83 6.37 19.39
N ARG A 57 3.76 6.35 18.43
CA ARG A 57 4.32 7.56 17.78
C ARG A 57 3.82 7.76 16.36
N LEU A 58 2.89 6.94 15.89
CA LEU A 58 2.34 7.07 14.56
C LEU A 58 1.46 8.32 14.50
N SER A 59 1.54 9.07 13.40
CA SER A 59 0.69 10.25 13.24
C SER A 59 -0.80 9.85 13.24
N PRO A 60 -1.70 10.74 13.68
CA PRO A 60 -3.14 10.45 13.66
C PRO A 60 -3.67 10.06 12.28
N GLU A 61 -3.14 10.68 11.22
CA GLU A 61 -3.49 10.38 9.82
C GLU A 61 -3.14 8.95 9.43
N LEU A 62 -1.92 8.50 9.76
CA LEU A 62 -1.47 7.13 9.46
C LEU A 62 -2.14 6.10 10.36
N LEU A 63 -2.51 6.46 11.60
CA LEU A 63 -3.34 5.61 12.47
C LEU A 63 -4.71 5.39 11.84
N ALA A 64 -5.38 6.46 11.40
CA ALA A 64 -6.68 6.37 10.73
C ALA A 64 -6.59 5.54 9.45
N GLU A 65 -5.53 5.69 8.66
CA GLU A 65 -5.29 4.87 7.46
C GLU A 65 -5.19 3.37 7.82
N VAL A 66 -4.36 3.01 8.79
CA VAL A 66 -4.18 1.62 9.23
C VAL A 66 -5.49 1.05 9.75
N THR A 67 -6.20 1.77 10.62
CA THR A 67 -7.49 1.36 11.17
C THR A 67 -8.51 1.13 10.05
N GLY A 68 -8.66 2.09 9.13
CA GLY A 68 -9.59 1.99 8.01
C GLY A 68 -9.30 0.79 7.10
N LEU A 69 -8.02 0.54 6.80
CA LEU A 69 -7.60 -0.61 6.00
C LEU A 69 -7.90 -1.95 6.70
N VAL A 70 -7.64 -2.07 8.00
CA VAL A 70 -7.94 -3.28 8.77
C VAL A 70 -9.45 -3.52 8.85
N CYS A 71 -10.23 -2.47 9.15
CA CYS A 71 -11.68 -2.52 9.16
C CYS A 71 -12.26 -2.99 7.82
N ASN A 72 -11.73 -2.47 6.70
CA ASN A 72 -12.16 -2.88 5.37
C ASN A 72 -11.83 -4.35 5.09
N LEU A 73 -10.63 -4.79 5.45
CA LEU A 73 -10.19 -6.18 5.31
C LEU A 73 -11.06 -7.15 6.13
N GLN A 74 -11.46 -6.78 7.35
CA GLN A 74 -12.33 -7.60 8.20
C GLN A 74 -13.74 -7.75 7.62
N ARG A 75 -14.25 -6.73 6.93
CA ARG A 75 -15.56 -6.78 6.25
C ARG A 75 -15.54 -7.55 4.93
N GLY A 76 -14.42 -8.20 4.57
CA GLY A 76 -14.26 -8.87 3.29
C GLY A 76 -14.10 -7.90 2.11
N GLY A 77 -13.87 -6.61 2.40
CA GLY A 77 -13.55 -5.63 1.37
C GLY A 77 -12.23 -5.98 0.71
N SER A 78 -12.25 -6.17 -0.60
CA SER A 78 -11.04 -6.41 -1.38
C SER A 78 -10.22 -5.12 -1.43
N THR A 79 -9.26 -4.95 -0.53
CA THR A 79 -8.17 -4.01 -0.73
C THR A 79 -7.13 -4.64 -1.66
N ARG A 80 -7.57 -5.09 -2.85
CA ARG A 80 -6.65 -5.40 -3.94
C ARG A 80 -6.18 -4.03 -4.46
N PRO A 81 -4.92 -3.64 -4.26
CA PRO A 81 -4.40 -2.44 -4.89
C PRO A 81 -4.56 -2.60 -6.41
N PRO A 82 -4.80 -1.51 -7.18
CA PRO A 82 -4.85 -1.60 -8.63
C PRO A 82 -3.54 -2.25 -9.09
N ARG A 83 -3.66 -3.43 -9.69
CA ARG A 83 -2.53 -4.05 -10.39
C ARG A 83 -2.37 -3.24 -11.66
N HIS A 84 -1.24 -2.57 -11.83
CA HIS A 84 -0.82 -2.10 -13.14
C HIS A 84 -0.35 -3.32 -13.95
N ASP A 85 -1.28 -4.21 -14.28
CA ASP A 85 -1.12 -5.31 -15.23
C ASP A 85 -2.34 -5.24 -16.17
N GLU A 86 -2.49 -4.11 -16.87
CA GLU A 86 -3.17 -4.09 -18.16
C GLU A 86 -2.07 -3.85 -19.19
N GLU A 87 -1.29 -4.91 -19.42
CA GLU A 87 -0.52 -5.05 -20.64
C GLU A 87 -1.49 -4.88 -21.83
N GLN A 88 -1.03 -4.06 -22.77
CA GLN A 88 -1.70 -3.70 -24.00
C GLN A 88 -2.21 -4.95 -24.72
N GLU A 89 -3.52 -5.05 -24.90
CA GLU A 89 -4.10 -5.87 -25.96
C GLU A 89 -3.73 -5.19 -27.29
N ILE A 90 -2.59 -5.60 -27.85
CA ILE A 90 -2.19 -5.26 -29.21
C ILE A 90 -3.18 -6.00 -30.12
N ALA A 91 -4.18 -5.28 -30.62
CA ALA A 91 -5.07 -5.77 -31.66
C ALA A 91 -4.24 -6.21 -32.89
N PRO A 92 -4.51 -7.38 -33.48
CA PRO A 92 -3.77 -7.80 -34.67
C PRO A 92 -4.10 -6.88 -35.86
N PRO A 93 -3.16 -6.67 -36.80
CA PRO A 93 -3.43 -5.90 -37.99
C PRO A 93 -4.37 -6.69 -38.91
N GLU A 94 -5.49 -6.08 -39.30
CA GLU A 94 -6.29 -6.61 -40.41
C GLU A 94 -5.50 -6.47 -41.72
N LEU A 95 -5.52 -7.55 -42.52
CA LEU A 95 -4.91 -7.70 -43.84
C LEU A 95 -5.61 -6.86 -44.91
#